data_AF-A0A4Y2VYM0-F1
#
_entry.id   AF-A0A4Y2VYM0-F1
#
_cell.length_a   1.000
_cell.length_b   1.000
_cell.length_c   1.000
_cell.angle_alpha   90.00
_cell.angle_beta   90.00
_cell.angle_gamma   90.00
#
_symmetry.space_group_name_H-M   'P 1'
#
loop_
_entity.id
_entity.type
_entity.pdbx_description
1 polymer ?
#
loop_
_entity_poly.entity_id
_entity_poly.type
_entity_poly.pdbx_seq_one_letter_code
_entity_poly.pdbx_strand_id
1 'polypeptide(L)'
;MELNDSVTKYYADVIRRDLKSEIVALSKASLMQNLDGEFDARNIPMKNLDKPNDDKDAVTKNYGDRKTKINDKRDDNILKRDSDGLYVLSLIRNGHYKFDNK
;
A
#
# COMPACT_ATOMS: atom_id res chain seq x y z
N MET A 1 20.94 -53.06 10.45
CA MET A 1 19.64 -52.36 10.55
C MET A 1 19.36 -51.81 9.17
N GLU A 2 18.54 -52.49 8.38
CA GLU A 2 18.26 -52.07 7.00
C GLU A 2 17.19 -50.99 6.98
N LEU A 3 17.48 -49.88 6.30
CA LEU A 3 16.52 -48.86 5.93
C LEU A 3 15.48 -49.50 5.00
N ASN A 4 14.31 -49.84 5.55
CA ASN A 4 13.20 -50.30 4.70
C ASN A 4 12.57 -49.09 3.97
N ASP A 5 11.98 -49.37 2.81
CA ASP A 5 11.35 -48.37 1.94
C ASP A 5 10.31 -47.50 2.69
N SER A 6 9.63 -48.07 3.69
CA SER A 6 8.65 -47.36 4.51
C SER A 6 9.25 -46.27 5.39
N VAL A 7 10.40 -46.52 6.02
CA VAL A 7 11.08 -45.53 6.87
C VAL A 7 11.67 -44.42 6.01
N THR A 8 12.31 -44.76 4.89
CA THR A 8 12.84 -43.79 3.93
C THR A 8 11.74 -42.88 3.36
N LYS A 9 10.60 -43.48 2.99
CA LYS A 9 9.42 -42.74 2.50
C LYS A 9 8.85 -41.78 3.54
N TYR A 10 8.79 -42.21 4.81
CA TYR A 10 8.33 -41.34 5.90
C TYR A 10 9.20 -40.09 6.02
N TYR A 11 10.52 -40.23 6.05
CA TYR A 11 11.42 -39.07 6.12
C TYR A 11 11.31 -38.17 4.88
N ALA A 12 11.20 -38.73 3.68
CA ALA A 12 11.02 -37.95 2.45
C ALA A 12 9.71 -37.13 2.46
N ASP A 13 8.61 -37.72 2.96
CA ASP A 13 7.32 -37.03 3.05
C ASP A 13 7.31 -35.93 4.12
N VAL A 14 7.99 -36.14 5.25
CA VAL A 14 8.19 -35.11 6.28
C VAL A 14 8.98 -33.94 5.72
N ILE A 15 10.15 -34.20 5.12
CA ILE A 15 10.99 -33.15 4.52
C ILE A 15 10.22 -32.37 3.46
N ARG A 16 9.47 -33.05 2.58
CA ARG A 16 8.66 -32.39 1.55
C ARG A 16 7.57 -31.50 2.16
N ARG A 17 6.94 -31.93 3.25
CA ARG A 17 5.90 -31.16 3.94
C ARG A 17 6.49 -29.90 4.58
N ASP A 18 7.61 -30.04 5.27
CA ASP A 18 8.26 -28.94 5.99
C ASP A 18 8.82 -27.90 5.01
N LEU A 19 9.46 -28.34 3.92
CA LEU A 19 9.90 -27.42 2.85
C LEU A 19 8.71 -26.68 2.21
N LYS A 20 7.59 -27.37 1.97
CA LYS A 20 6.38 -26.73 1.43
C LYS A 20 5.81 -25.68 2.38
N SER A 21 5.77 -25.96 3.68
CA SER A 21 5.22 -25.02 4.67
C SER A 21 6.10 -23.78 4.81
N GLU A 22 7.42 -23.94 4.78
CA GLU A 22 8.38 -22.84 4.84
C GLU A 22 8.33 -21.93 3.60
N ILE A 23 8.25 -22.52 2.39
CA ILE A 23 8.06 -21.76 1.14
C ILE A 23 6.75 -20.95 1.17
N VAL A 24 5.67 -21.53 1.70
CA VAL A 24 4.39 -20.81 1.86
C VAL A 24 4.53 -19.66 2.86
N ALA A 25 5.25 -19.84 3.96
CA ALA A 25 5.49 -18.78 4.94
C ALA A 25 6.33 -17.64 4.35
N LEU A 26 7.42 -17.95 3.66
CA LEU A 26 8.28 -16.97 2.98
C LEU A 26 7.54 -16.22 1.89
N SER A 27 6.74 -16.91 1.07
CA SER A 27 5.92 -16.26 0.04
C SER A 27 4.82 -15.39 0.63
N LYS A 28 4.34 -15.65 1.86
CA LYS A 28 3.43 -14.75 2.60
C LYS A 28 4.11 -13.52 3.18
N ALA A 29 5.39 -13.63 3.55
CA ALA A 29 6.17 -12.53 4.11
C ALA A 29 6.72 -11.56 3.05
N SER A 30 6.86 -12.01 1.80
CA SER A 30 7.36 -11.20 0.69
C SER A 30 6.25 -10.75 -0.27
N LEU A 31 6.47 -9.62 -0.93
CA LEU A 31 5.72 -9.27 -2.13
C LEU A 31 6.14 -10.25 -3.24
N MET A 32 5.17 -10.87 -3.90
CA MET A 32 5.48 -11.78 -5.00
C MET A 32 5.70 -10.95 -6.27
N GLN A 33 6.77 -11.25 -7.00
CA GLN A 33 7.05 -10.62 -8.27
C GLN A 33 6.48 -11.48 -9.41
N ASN A 34 5.80 -10.89 -10.38
CA ASN A 34 5.40 -11.60 -11.60
C ASN A 34 6.59 -11.73 -12.58
N LEU A 35 6.39 -12.45 -13.69
CA LEU A 35 7.44 -12.67 -14.69
C LEU A 35 7.95 -11.38 -15.35
N ASP A 36 7.13 -10.32 -15.32
CA ASP A 36 7.44 -9.01 -15.88
C ASP A 36 8.16 -8.10 -14.88
N GLY A 37 8.43 -8.58 -13.66
CA GLY A 37 9.14 -7.84 -12.63
C GLY A 37 8.24 -6.94 -11.76
N GLU A 38 6.92 -7.01 -11.90
CA GLU A 38 5.97 -6.24 -11.10
C GLU A 38 5.65 -6.95 -9.79
N PHE A 39 5.50 -6.19 -8.70
CA PHE A 39 5.19 -6.74 -7.39
C PHE A 39 3.68 -6.75 -7.11
N ASP A 40 3.13 -7.91 -6.75
CA ASP A 40 1.76 -8.06 -6.25
C ASP A 40 1.74 -7.90 -4.72
N ALA A 41 1.09 -6.83 -4.27
CA ALA A 41 0.90 -6.52 -2.85
C ALA A 41 -0.19 -7.34 -2.16
N ARG A 42 -0.97 -8.18 -2.87
CA ARG A 42 -2.04 -9.03 -2.30
C ARG A 42 -2.97 -8.29 -1.34
N ASN A 43 -3.45 -7.12 -1.76
CA ASN A 43 -4.29 -6.23 -0.95
C ASN A 43 -3.62 -5.65 0.31
N ILE A 44 -2.31 -5.78 0.49
CA ILE A 44 -1.58 -5.08 1.56
C ILE A 44 -1.53 -3.59 1.22
N PRO A 45 -2.11 -2.70 2.06
CA PRO A 45 -2.08 -1.28 1.78
C PRO A 45 -0.65 -0.74 1.87
N MET A 46 -0.14 -0.21 0.76
CA MET A 46 1.11 0.53 0.74
C MET A 46 0.88 1.96 1.24
N LYS A 47 1.74 2.43 2.15
CA LYS A 47 1.63 3.76 2.79
C LYS A 47 2.93 4.53 2.58
N ASN A 48 2.85 5.86 2.70
CA ASN A 48 4.00 6.77 2.61
C ASN A 48 4.78 6.64 1.28
N LEU A 49 4.04 6.50 0.17
CA LEU A 49 4.61 6.49 -1.18
C LEU A 49 5.28 7.84 -1.49
N ASP A 50 6.28 7.82 -2.37
CA ASP A 50 6.86 9.05 -2.92
C ASP A 50 5.93 9.68 -3.97
N LYS A 51 6.25 10.89 -4.44
CA LYS A 51 5.51 11.55 -5.52
C LYS A 51 5.53 10.70 -6.81
N PRO A 52 4.46 10.74 -7.62
CA PRO A 52 4.42 10.05 -8.90
C PRO A 52 5.41 10.68 -9.89
N ASN A 53 6.04 9.84 -10.71
CA ASN A 53 6.90 10.23 -11.82
C ASN A 53 6.22 9.98 -13.17
N ASP A 54 5.41 8.91 -13.27
CA ASP A 54 4.68 8.51 -14.47
C ASP A 54 3.16 8.59 -14.28
N ASP A 55 2.42 8.65 -15.40
CA ASP A 55 0.95 8.80 -15.39
C ASP A 55 0.20 7.61 -14.75
N LYS A 56 0.86 6.46 -14.61
CA LYS A 56 0.29 5.25 -14.00
C LYS A 56 0.60 5.13 -12.51
N ASP A 57 1.41 6.02 -11.96
CA ASP A 57 1.79 5.96 -10.56
C ASP A 57 0.63 6.35 -9.65
N ALA A 58 0.61 5.76 -8.45
CA ALA A 58 -0.32 6.16 -7.41
C ALA A 58 -0.04 7.61 -6.97
N VAL A 59 -1.07 8.45 -7.01
CA VAL A 59 -0.95 9.85 -6.61
C VAL A 59 -0.98 9.98 -5.09
N THR A 60 0.01 10.67 -4.52
CA THR A 60 -0.02 11.06 -3.10
C THR A 60 -0.93 12.27 -2.89
N LYS A 61 -1.55 12.37 -1.70
CA LYS A 61 -2.40 13.53 -1.32
C LYS A 61 -1.68 14.86 -1.58
N ASN A 62 -0.43 14.98 -1.10
CA ASN A 62 0.36 16.20 -1.26
C ASN A 62 0.59 16.56 -2.73
N TYR A 63 0.83 15.57 -3.61
CA TYR A 63 0.98 15.83 -5.04
C TYR A 63 -0.34 16.33 -5.65
N GLY A 64 -1.46 15.64 -5.39
CA GLY A 64 -2.78 16.03 -5.88
C GLY A 64 -3.20 17.42 -5.43
N ASP A 65 -3.05 17.72 -4.13
CA ASP A 65 -3.39 19.00 -3.53
C ASP A 65 -2.63 20.17 -4.18
N ARG A 66 -1.34 19.98 -4.48
CA ARG A 66 -0.48 20.99 -5.12
C ARG A 66 -0.79 21.20 -6.60
N LYS A 67 -1.10 20.12 -7.32
CA LYS A 67 -1.33 20.16 -8.78
C LYS A 67 -2.75 20.58 -9.16
N THR A 68 -3.71 20.43 -8.24
CA THR A 68 -5.09 20.87 -8.47
C THR A 68 -5.13 22.36 -8.78
N LYS A 69 -5.82 22.78 -9.84
CA LYS A 69 -6.02 24.21 -10.13
C LYS A 69 -7.26 24.67 -9.40
N ILE A 70 -7.11 25.64 -8.49
CA ILE A 70 -8.23 26.32 -7.84
C ILE A 70 -8.21 27.79 -8.22
N ASN A 71 -9.38 28.42 -8.26
CA ASN A 71 -9.49 29.86 -8.39
C ASN A 71 -9.76 30.45 -7.00
N ASP A 72 -8.69 30.59 -6.23
CA ASP A 72 -8.70 31.13 -4.86
C ASP A 72 -9.09 32.61 -4.78
N LYS A 73 -9.21 33.29 -5.93
CA LYS A 73 -9.60 34.70 -6.05
C LYS A 73 -11.10 34.91 -6.17
N ARG A 74 -11.92 33.85 -6.25
CA ARG A 74 -13.38 33.99 -6.28
C ARG A 74 -13.94 33.93 -4.88
N ASP A 75 -14.85 34.84 -4.58
CA ASP A 75 -15.52 34.93 -3.28
C ASP A 75 -16.46 33.74 -3.00
N ASP A 76 -16.91 33.05 -4.05
CA ASP A 76 -17.73 31.83 -3.97
C ASP A 76 -16.90 30.54 -3.81
N ASN A 77 -15.56 30.64 -3.82
CA ASN A 77 -14.71 29.47 -3.72
C ASN A 77 -14.65 28.94 -2.28
N ILE A 78 -15.16 27.73 -2.08
CA ILE A 78 -15.14 27.04 -0.80
C ILE A 78 -13.77 26.38 -0.48
N LEU A 79 -12.89 26.27 -1.47
CA LEU A 79 -11.58 25.61 -1.35
C LEU A 79 -10.47 26.61 -1.02
N LYS A 80 -9.62 26.27 -0.05
CA LYS A 80 -8.43 27.03 0.31
C LYS A 80 -7.19 26.13 0.28
N ARG A 81 -6.08 26.68 -0.21
CA ARG A 81 -4.76 26.03 -0.16
C ARG A 81 -3.86 26.74 0.86
N ASP A 82 -3.14 25.97 1.66
CA ASP A 82 -2.08 26.43 2.55
C ASP A 82 -0.83 25.53 2.46
N SER A 83 0.07 25.62 3.44
CA SER A 83 1.28 24.80 3.52
C SER A 83 1.01 23.31 3.67
N ASP A 84 -0.15 22.95 4.22
CA ASP A 84 -0.50 21.58 4.59
C ASP A 84 -1.30 20.88 3.47
N GLY A 85 -1.84 21.63 2.50
CA GLY A 85 -2.56 21.05 1.35
C GLY A 85 -3.78 21.85 0.90
N LEU A 86 -4.72 21.15 0.28
CA LEU A 86 -5.96 21.71 -0.27
C LEU A 86 -7.15 21.26 0.58
N TYR A 87 -7.98 22.21 1.04
CA TYR A 87 -9.04 21.98 2.01
C TYR A 87 -10.28 22.81 1.74
N VAL A 88 -11.38 22.47 2.43
CA VAL A 88 -12.62 23.27 2.45
C VAL A 88 -12.58 24.21 3.65
N LEU A 89 -12.84 25.51 3.43
CA LEU A 89 -12.74 26.55 4.47
C LEU A 89 -13.64 26.26 5.69
N SER A 90 -14.85 25.75 5.46
CA SER A 90 -15.83 25.45 6.52
C SER A 90 -15.39 24.33 7.49
N LEU A 91 -14.41 23.52 7.10
CA LEU A 91 -13.84 22.46 7.94
C LEU A 91 -12.77 22.97 8.90
N ILE A 92 -12.31 24.22 8.75
CA ILE A 92 -11.33 24.85 9.64
C ILE A 92 -12.06 25.60 10.75
N ARG A 93 -11.90 25.19 12.01
CA ARG A 93 -12.44 25.90 13.19
C ARG A 93 -11.32 26.22 14.17
N ASN A 94 -11.15 27.50 14.52
CA ASN A 94 -10.12 27.99 15.44
C ASN A 94 -8.69 27.58 15.03
N GLY A 95 -8.38 27.55 13.73
CA GLY A 95 -7.08 27.13 13.21
C GLY A 95 -6.83 25.61 13.26
N HIS A 96 -7.81 24.82 13.67
CA HIS A 96 -7.73 23.35 13.69
C HIS A 96 -8.75 22.73 12.74
N TYR A 97 -8.38 21.62 12.12
CA TYR A 97 -9.26 20.85 11.25
C TYR A 97 -10.29 20.06 12.06
N LYS A 98 -11.56 20.17 11.70
CA LYS A 98 -12.63 19.29 12.20
C LYS A 98 -13.20 18.47 11.06
N PHE A 99 -12.88 17.17 11.07
CA PHE A 99 -13.46 16.17 10.17
C PHE A 99 -14.70 15.50 10.78
N ASP A 100 -15.21 16.02 11.89
CA ASP A 100 -16.41 15.52 12.55
C ASP A 100 -17.64 15.80 11.67
N ASN A 101 -17.95 14.85 10.79
CA ASN A 101 -19.28 14.75 10.17
C ASN A 101 -20.24 14.17 11.22
N LYS A 102 -20.79 15.03 12.08
CA LYS A 102 -22.01 14.73 12.84
C LYS A 102 -23.12 15.66 12.39
#